data_AF-A0A7W1JVZ7-F1
#
_entry.id   AF-A0A7W1JVZ7-F1
#
_cell.length_a   1.000
_cell.length_b   1.000
_cell.length_c   1.000
_cell.angle_alpha   90.00
_cell.angle_beta   90.00
_cell.angle_gamma   90.00
#
_symmetry.space_group_name_H-M   'P 1'
#
loop_
_entity.id
_entity.type
_entity.pdbx_description
1 polymer ?
#
loop_
_entity_poly.entity_id
_entity_poly.type
_entity_poly.pdbx_seq_one_letter_code
_entity_poly.pdbx_strand_id
1 'polypeptide(L)' 'MGYAILVDGERVARVKSDDAVRAWFSEYREEHAEDDPAAAHVQILQQGALWFITGGKLIDRERFL' A
#
# COMPACT_ATOMS: atom_id res chain seq x y z
N MET A 1 -0.21 11.09 9.03
CA MET A 1 -1.28 10.29 8.39
C MET A 1 -0.69 8.91 8.10
N GLY A 2 -1.42 7.81 8.25
CA GLY A 2 -0.88 6.46 8.01
C GLY A 2 -1.43 5.81 6.76
N TYR A 3 -0.82 4.70 6.35
CA TYR A 3 -1.28 3.85 5.24
C TYR A 3 -1.32 2.40 5.69
N ALA A 4 -2.34 1.67 5.27
CA ALA A 4 -2.33 0.22 5.25
C ALA A 4 -2.09 -0.24 3.81
N ILE A 5 -1.22 -1.23 3.67
CA ILE A 5 -0.91 -1.86 2.39
C ILE A 5 -1.60 -3.22 2.40
N LEU A 6 -2.35 -3.47 1.34
CA LEU A 6 -3.07 -4.71 1.14
C LEU A 6 -2.59 -5.37 -0.16
N VAL A 7 -2.49 -6.69 -0.13
CA VAL A 7 -2.21 -7.54 -1.29
C VAL A 7 -3.36 -8.54 -1.35
N ASP A 8 -4.02 -8.65 -2.50
CA ASP A 8 -5.20 -9.52 -2.67
C ASP A 8 -6.33 -9.26 -1.65
N GLY A 9 -6.45 -8.02 -1.17
CA GLY A 9 -7.44 -7.63 -0.16
C GLY A 9 -7.04 -7.99 1.28
N GLU A 10 -5.91 -8.66 1.50
CA GLU A 10 -5.36 -8.92 2.82
C GLU A 10 -4.33 -7.87 3.21
N ARG A 11 -4.42 -7.38 4.45
CA ARG A 11 -3.50 -6.36 4.95
C ARG A 11 -2.16 -7.00 5.33
N VAL A 12 -1.12 -6.67 4.58
CA VAL A 12 0.24 -7.18 4.78
C VAL A 12 1.12 -6.22 5.57
N ALA A 13 0.90 -4.90 5.47
CA ALA A 13 1.73 -3.92 6.16
C ALA A 13 0.96 -2.66 6.60
N ARG A 14 1.54 -1.92 7.55
CA ARG A 14 1.10 -0.58 7.94
C ARG A 14 2.31 0.35 8.03
N VAL A 15 2.25 1.45 7.31
CA VAL A 15 3.33 2.45 7.24
C VAL A 15 2.81 3.84 7.60
N LYS A 16 3.72 4.76 7.94
CA LYS A 16 3.36 6.07 8.52
C LYS A 16 3.71 7.27 7.63
N SER A 17 4.28 7.03 6.46
CA SER A 17 4.69 8.08 5.51
C SER A 17 4.61 7.59 4.07
N ASP A 18 4.50 8.52 3.12
CA ASP A 18 4.53 8.23 1.69
C ASP A 18 5.87 7.58 1.29
N ASP A 19 7.00 8.04 1.85
CA ASP A 19 8.32 7.42 1.61
C ASP A 19 8.38 5.96 2.05
N ALA A 20 7.75 5.61 3.17
CA ALA A 20 7.69 4.23 3.63
C ALA A 20 6.79 3.36 2.74
N VAL A 21 5.76 3.94 2.10
CA VAL A 21 4.98 3.25 1.07
C VAL A 21 5.85 2.99 -0.16
N ARG A 22 6.60 4.00 -0.64
CA ARG A 22 7.50 3.87 -1.79
C ARG A 22 8.58 2.81 -1.54
N ALA A 23 9.20 2.82 -0.36
CA ALA A 23 10.20 1.82 0.03
C ALA A 23 9.60 0.41 0.01
N TRP A 24 8.40 0.23 0.57
CA TRP A 24 7.70 -1.05 0.54
C TRP A 24 7.40 -1.52 -0.88
N PHE A 25 6.99 -0.62 -1.79
CA PHE A 25 6.77 -0.98 -3.20
C PHE A 25 8.06 -1.41 -3.91
N SER A 26 9.19 -0.77 -3.60
CA SER A 26 10.49 -1.16 -4.17
C SER A 26 10.84 -2.58 -3.76
N GLU A 27 10.78 -2.86 -2.45
CA GLU A 27 11.08 -4.19 -1.89
C GLU A 27 10.14 -5.26 -2.45
N TYR A 28 8.83 -5.00 -2.47
CA TYR A 28 7.83 -5.92 -3.03
C TYR A 28 8.10 -6.23 -4.51
N ARG A 29 8.46 -5.23 -5.31
CA ARG A 29 8.79 -5.43 -6.73
C ARG A 29 10.06 -6.22 -6.93
N GLU A 30 11.06 -6.06 -6.07
CA GLU A 30 12.29 -6.86 -6.14
C GLU A 30 12.01 -8.32 -5.79
N GLU A 31 11.18 -8.58 -4.78
CA GLU A 31 10.80 -9.94 -4.36
C GLU A 31 9.84 -10.64 -5.34
N HIS A 32 8.95 -9.89 -5.99
CA HIS A 32 7.91 -10.42 -6.87
C HIS A 32 8.10 -10.06 -8.35
N ALA A 33 9.33 -9.69 -8.74
CA ALA A 33 9.65 -9.26 -10.11
C ALA A 33 9.24 -10.28 -11.19
N GLU A 34 9.26 -11.57 -10.85
CA GLU A 34 8.95 -12.67 -11.77
C GLU A 34 7.43 -12.92 -11.93
N ASP A 35 6.64 -12.70 -10.88
CA ASP A 35 5.21 -13.06 -10.84
C ASP A 35 4.24 -11.85 -10.95
N ASP A 36 4.60 -10.70 -10.36
CA ASP A 36 3.79 -9.47 -10.41
C ASP A 36 4.68 -8.20 -10.47
N PRO A 37 5.36 -7.96 -11.62
CA PRO A 37 6.26 -6.80 -11.77
C PRO A 37 5.54 -5.46 -11.66
N ALA A 38 4.22 -5.44 -11.91
CA ALA A 38 3.41 -4.24 -11.86
C ALA A 38 2.86 -3.93 -10.46
N ALA A 39 3.03 -4.84 -9.49
CA ALA A 39 2.36 -4.78 -8.20
C ALA A 39 0.84 -4.55 -8.38
N ALA A 40 0.25 -5.25 -9.35
CA ALA A 40 -1.11 -5.03 -9.82
C ALA A 40 -2.16 -5.35 -8.75
N HIS A 41 -1.83 -6.23 -7.82
CA HIS A 41 -2.70 -6.63 -6.70
C HIS A 41 -2.51 -5.78 -5.45
N VAL A 42 -1.53 -4.86 -5.44
CA VAL A 42 -1.30 -3.99 -4.29
C VAL A 42 -2.33 -2.87 -4.25
N GLN A 43 -2.94 -2.73 -3.09
CA GLN A 43 -3.92 -1.70 -2.75
C GLN A 43 -3.42 -0.88 -1.56
N ILE A 44 -3.65 0.44 -1.60
CA ILE A 44 -3.20 1.36 -0.55
C ILE A 44 -4.40 2.03 0.08
N LEU A 45 -4.53 1.86 1.39
CA LEU A 45 -5.61 2.43 2.18
C LEU A 45 -5.05 3.53 3.09
N GLN A 46 -5.38 4.78 2.80
CA GLN A 46 -5.02 5.91 3.64
C GLN A 46 -5.87 5.90 4.92
N GLN A 47 -5.18 5.92 6.05
CA GLN A 47 -5.75 5.90 7.40
C GLN A 47 -5.62 7.29 8.02
N GLY A 48 -6.65 8.12 7.81
CA GLY A 48 -6.83 9.42 8.49
C GLY A 48 -7.38 9.27 9.91
N ALA A 49 -7.66 10.37 10.61
CA ALA A 49 -8.08 10.33 12.03
C ALA A 49 -9.33 9.46 12.31
N LEU A 50 -10.25 9.34 11.34
CA LEU A 50 -11.51 8.60 11.45
C LEU A 50 -11.51 7.27 10.68
N TRP A 51 -10.34 6.70 10.40
CA TRP A 51 -10.22 5.47 9.61
C TRP A 51 -10.95 4.26 10.23
N PHE A 52 -11.07 4.22 11.56
CA PHE A 52 -11.80 3.15 12.26
C PHE A 52 -13.32 3.20 12.05
N ILE A 53 -13.85 4.35 11.60
CA ILE A 53 -15.29 4.53 11.28
C ILE A 53 -15.51 4.35 9.78
N THR A 54 -14.63 4.93 8.96
CA THR A 54 -14.79 5.01 7.50
C THR A 54 -14.12 3.86 6.76
N GLY A 55 -13.36 3.01 7.45
CA GLY A 55 -12.46 2.04 6.85
C GLY A 55 -11.17 2.66 6.31
N GLY A 56 -11.11 3.98 6.09
CA GLY A 56 -10.03 4.66 5.39
C GLY A 56 -10.40 4.99 3.94
N LYS A 57 -9.44 5.51 3.17
CA LYS A 57 -9.65 5.89 1.77
C LYS A 57 -8.72 5.08 0.87
N LEU A 58 -9.25 4.38 -0.12
CA LEU A 58 -8.42 3.75 -1.14
C LEU A 58 -7.73 4.84 -1.97
N ILE A 59 -6.41 4.76 -2.10
CA ILE A 59 -5.58 5.68 -2.86
C ILE A 59 -4.98 4.92 -4.04
N ASP A 60 -4.86 5.61 -5.16
CA ASP A 60 -4.17 5.10 -6.32
C ASP A 60 -2.70 4.77 -5.99
N ARG A 61 -2.28 3.55 -6.30
CA ARG A 61 -0.90 3.11 -6.10
C ARG A 61 0.08 3.87 -7.00
N GLU A 62 -0.34 4.33 -8.17
CA GLU A 62 0.51 5.04 -9.13
C GLU A 62 1.11 6.32 -8.55
N ARG A 63 0.51 6.88 -7.49
CA ARG A 63 1.07 8.00 -6.74
C ARG A 63 2.41 7.67 -6.05
N PHE A 64 2.66 6.40 -5.76
CA PHE A 64 3.83 5.92 -5.01
C PHE A 64 4.81 5.11 -5.87
N LEU A 65 4.52 4.94 -7.16
CA LEU A 65 5.41 4.28 -8.11
C LEU A 65 6.50 5.22 -8.65
#